data_AF-A0A1I2HTS4-F1
#
_entry.id   AF-A0A1I2HTS4-F1
#
_cell.length_a   1.000
_cell.length_b   1.000
_cell.length_c   1.000
_cell.angle_alpha   90.00
_cell.angle_beta   90.00
_cell.angle_gamma   90.00
#
_symmetry.space_group_name_H-M   'P 1'
#
loop_
_entity.id
_entity.type
_entity.pdbx_description
1 polymer ?
#
loop_
_entity_poly.entity_id
_entity_poly.type
_entity_poly.pdbx_seq_one_letter_code
_entity_poly.pdbx_strand_id
1 'polypeptide(L)'
;MAMNPHPAGQIDLNVPLEVGVERRGLQHKYRPTALFFPAQGQTCHAYCTYCFRWAQFVGLDDLKFAAREAETLVDYLARHREVSDVLFTGGDPLVMRASVLRRYVEPLLRADLPHLAHIRFGTKALAYWPARLLTDPDAAARGSA
;
A
#
# COMPACT_ATOMS: atom_id res chain seq x y z
N MET A 1 3.77 -26.74 -15.06
CA MET A 1 4.88 -25.77 -15.08
C MET A 1 4.61 -24.75 -13.99
N ALA A 2 5.29 -24.84 -12.85
CA ALA A 2 5.10 -23.90 -11.74
C ALA A 2 6.10 -22.75 -11.90
N MET A 3 5.64 -21.51 -11.75
CA MET A 3 6.53 -20.34 -11.74
C MET A 3 7.37 -20.36 -10.46
N ASN A 4 8.65 -19.95 -10.50
CA ASN A 4 9.52 -19.82 -9.32
C ASN A 4 9.27 -18.45 -8.64
N PRO A 5 8.59 -18.39 -7.49
CA PRO A 5 8.28 -17.14 -6.82
C PRO A 5 9.49 -16.70 -5.99
N HIS A 6 10.39 -15.90 -6.56
CA HIS A 6 11.52 -15.34 -5.81
C HIS A 6 11.24 -13.88 -5.40
N PRO A 7 10.91 -13.59 -4.12
CA PRO A 7 10.57 -12.23 -3.67
C PRO A 7 11.78 -11.30 -3.50
N ALA A 8 12.99 -11.74 -3.90
CA ALA A 8 14.24 -10.98 -3.87
C ALA A 8 14.59 -10.41 -2.48
N GLY A 9 14.30 -11.16 -1.42
CA GLY A 9 14.58 -10.77 -0.04
C GLY A 9 13.77 -9.56 0.45
N GLN A 10 12.70 -9.16 -0.24
CA GLN A 10 11.92 -7.98 0.17
C GLN A 10 11.28 -8.11 1.55
N ILE A 11 10.84 -9.33 1.90
CA ILE A 11 10.23 -9.63 3.20
C ILE A 11 11.31 -9.66 4.30
N ASP A 12 12.49 -10.18 4.00
CA ASP A 12 13.55 -10.37 5.01
C ASP A 12 14.35 -9.10 5.29
N LEU A 13 14.50 -8.22 4.29
CA LEU A 13 15.44 -7.09 4.36
C LEU A 13 14.79 -5.72 4.60
N ASN A 14 13.50 -5.55 4.27
CA ASN A 14 12.88 -4.21 4.24
C ASN A 14 11.73 -4.05 5.24
N VAL A 15 11.35 -5.10 5.96
CA VAL A 15 10.27 -5.07 6.94
C VAL A 15 10.81 -4.54 8.26
N PRO A 16 10.25 -3.44 8.80
CA PRO A 16 10.70 -2.92 10.08
C PRO A 16 10.44 -3.93 11.19
N LEU A 17 11.48 -4.22 11.97
CA LEU A 17 11.41 -4.98 13.22
C LEU A 17 11.42 -3.98 14.38
N GLU A 18 10.27 -3.79 15.04
CA GLU A 18 10.17 -2.98 16.25
C GLU A 18 9.80 -3.88 17.43
N VAL A 19 10.61 -3.91 18.49
CA VAL A 19 10.32 -4.64 19.74
C VAL A 19 9.95 -6.12 19.51
N GLY A 20 10.59 -6.77 18.53
CA GLY A 20 10.32 -8.17 18.18
C GLY A 20 9.01 -8.41 17.41
N VAL A 21 8.30 -7.35 17.01
CA VAL A 21 7.08 -7.44 16.19
C VAL A 21 7.40 -7.02 14.75
N GLU A 22 7.19 -7.94 13.81
CA GLU A 22 7.24 -7.65 12.38
C GLU A 22 6.05 -6.75 11.97
N ARG A 23 6.34 -5.59 11.39
CA ARG A 23 5.32 -4.74 10.78
C ARG A 23 4.99 -5.22 9.37
N ARG A 24 4.30 -6.36 9.25
CA ARG A 24 3.84 -6.89 7.96
C ARG A 24 2.94 -5.88 7.24
N GLY A 25 3.17 -5.70 5.94
CA GLY A 25 2.48 -4.69 5.13
C GLY A 25 3.13 -3.30 5.14
N LEU A 26 4.29 -3.13 5.79
CA LEU A 26 5.09 -1.91 5.81
C LEU A 26 6.54 -2.21 5.41
N GLN A 27 7.13 -1.38 4.54
CA GLN A 27 8.57 -1.39 4.29
C GLN A 27 9.16 0.00 4.51
N HIS A 28 10.28 0.08 5.23
CA HIS A 28 11.01 1.34 5.44
C HIS A 28 12.45 1.17 4.96
N LYS A 29 12.63 1.26 3.65
CA LYS A 29 13.93 1.07 2.99
C LYS A 29 14.74 2.37 2.90
N TYR A 30 14.07 3.50 2.72
CA TYR A 30 14.71 4.80 2.55
C TYR A 30 14.33 5.69 3.72
N ARG A 31 15.30 6.38 4.31
CA ARG A 31 15.11 7.23 5.50
C ARG A 31 13.86 8.14 5.46
N PRO A 32 13.51 8.83 4.35
CA PRO A 32 12.33 9.67 4.33
C PRO A 32 11.03 8.95 3.91
N THR A 33 11.09 7.72 3.41
CA THR A 33 9.97 7.10 2.69
C THR A 33 9.60 5.72 3.23
N ALA A 34 8.36 5.63 3.71
CA ALA A 34 7.71 4.38 4.05
C ALA A 34 6.79 3.90 2.92
N LEU A 35 6.90 2.62 2.55
CA LEU A 35 6.00 1.97 1.61
C LEU A 35 4.96 1.18 2.39
N PHE A 36 3.69 1.43 2.11
CA PHE A 36 2.58 0.75 2.76
C PHE A 36 1.79 -0.09 1.74
N PHE A 37 1.42 -1.30 2.17
CA PHE A 37 0.83 -2.33 1.32
C PHE A 37 -0.56 -2.71 1.88
N PRO A 38 -1.63 -2.01 1.47
CA PRO A 38 -2.99 -2.31 1.91
C PRO A 38 -3.40 -3.71 1.49
N ALA A 39 -4.07 -4.45 2.37
CA ALA A 39 -4.50 -5.83 2.09
C ALA A 39 -5.36 -5.94 0.82
N GLN A 40 -6.26 -4.99 0.60
CA GLN A 40 -7.16 -4.97 -0.56
C GLN A 40 -6.49 -4.32 -1.80
N GLY A 41 -5.29 -3.74 -1.64
CA GLY A 41 -4.46 -3.20 -2.72
C GLY A 41 -3.39 -4.18 -3.22
N GLN A 42 -3.44 -5.44 -2.77
CA GLN A 42 -2.50 -6.48 -3.20
C GLN A 42 -2.86 -7.10 -4.55
N THR A 43 -3.97 -6.72 -5.18
CA THR A 43 -4.36 -7.20 -6.51
C THR A 43 -4.26 -6.08 -7.54
N CYS A 44 -4.06 -6.45 -8.81
CA CYS A 44 -4.04 -5.52 -9.93
C CYS A 44 -5.26 -5.76 -10.85
N HIS A 45 -5.74 -4.72 -11.51
CA HIS A 45 -6.70 -4.87 -12.62
C HIS A 45 -6.08 -5.61 -13.81
N ALA A 46 -4.81 -5.33 -14.11
CA ALA A 46 -4.03 -6.01 -15.13
C ALA A 46 -2.64 -6.38 -14.58
N TYR A 47 -2.20 -7.62 -14.82
CA TYR A 47 -0.87 -8.10 -14.42
C TYR A 47 0.15 -7.83 -15.52
N CYS A 48 1.18 -7.05 -15.18
CA CYS A 48 2.27 -6.77 -16.11
C CYS A 48 3.16 -8.01 -16.23
N THR A 49 3.55 -8.39 -17.46
CA THR A 49 4.49 -9.50 -17.72
C THR A 49 5.86 -9.27 -17.10
N TYR A 50 6.21 -8.02 -16.79
CA TYR A 50 7.44 -7.58 -16.14
C TYR A 50 7.24 -7.19 -14.66
N CYS A 51 6.12 -7.60 -14.02
CA CYS A 51 5.86 -7.26 -12.62
C CYS A 51 6.85 -7.98 -11.69
N PHE A 52 7.86 -7.29 -11.16
CA PHE A 52 8.83 -7.89 -10.23
C PHE A 52 8.23 -8.28 -8.86
N ARG A 53 6.97 -7.92 -8.58
CA ARG A 53 6.26 -8.27 -7.33
C ARG A 53 5.17 -9.31 -7.51
N TRP A 54 5.04 -9.92 -8.70
CA TRP A 54 3.94 -10.84 -9.01
C TRP A 54 3.82 -11.99 -7.99
N ALA A 55 4.96 -12.49 -7.50
CA ALA A 55 5.05 -13.56 -6.51
C ALA A 55 4.40 -13.22 -5.16
N GLN A 56 4.28 -11.94 -4.81
CA GLN A 56 3.67 -11.48 -3.56
C GLN A 56 2.14 -11.43 -3.63
N PHE A 57 1.57 -11.53 -4.84
CA PHE A 57 0.17 -11.21 -5.10
C PHE A 57 -0.62 -12.33 -5.81
N VAL A 58 0.06 -13.29 -6.44
CA VAL A 58 -0.59 -14.38 -7.19
C VAL A 58 -0.49 -15.69 -6.41
N GLY A 59 -1.62 -16.16 -5.87
CA GLY A 59 -1.85 -17.57 -5.53
C GLY A 59 -1.08 -18.16 -4.34
N LEU A 60 -0.38 -17.35 -3.56
CA LEU A 60 0.39 -17.77 -2.39
C LEU A 60 -0.04 -16.96 -1.17
N ASP A 61 -1.06 -17.46 -0.45
CA ASP A 61 -1.63 -16.77 0.72
C ASP A 61 -0.58 -16.50 1.82
N ASP A 62 0.43 -17.37 1.92
CA ASP A 62 1.52 -17.26 2.90
C ASP A 62 2.50 -16.09 2.62
N LEU A 63 2.51 -15.57 1.38
CA LEU A 63 3.36 -14.45 0.95
C LEU A 63 2.63 -13.10 0.93
N LYS A 64 1.35 -13.05 1.32
CA LYS A 64 0.58 -11.80 1.35
C LYS A 64 1.17 -10.82 2.37
N PHE A 65 1.78 -9.76 1.84
CA PHE A 65 2.39 -8.69 2.63
C PHE A 65 1.39 -7.53 2.79
N ALA A 66 0.48 -7.68 3.75
CA ALA A 66 -0.74 -6.88 3.80
C ALA A 66 -1.01 -6.30 5.19
N ALA A 67 -1.13 -4.98 5.28
CA ALA A 67 -1.62 -4.31 6.47
C ALA A 67 -3.15 -4.20 6.40
N ARG A 68 -3.82 -4.67 7.46
CA ARG A 68 -5.30 -4.61 7.57
C ARG A 68 -5.79 -3.31 8.21
N GLU A 69 -4.92 -2.66 8.97
CA GLU A 69 -5.25 -1.57 9.88
C GLU A 69 -4.30 -0.39 9.64
N ALA A 70 -4.87 0.80 9.47
CA ALA A 70 -4.12 2.03 9.21
C ALA A 70 -3.43 2.56 10.48
N GLU A 71 -3.97 2.20 11.63
CA GLU A 71 -3.50 2.53 12.97
C GLU A 71 -2.04 2.07 13.16
N THR A 72 -1.69 0.90 12.63
CA THR A 72 -0.32 0.39 12.67
C THR A 72 0.67 1.28 11.93
N LEU A 73 0.26 1.91 10.83
CA LEU A 73 1.06 2.87 10.09
C LEU A 73 1.14 4.21 10.82
N VAL A 74 0.03 4.70 11.37
CA VAL A 74 0.00 5.94 12.17
C VAL A 74 0.98 5.82 13.35
N ASP A 75 0.89 4.71 14.09
CA ASP A 75 1.77 4.40 15.21
C ASP A 75 3.25 4.38 14.80
N TYR A 76 3.55 3.79 13.65
CA TYR A 76 4.89 3.75 13.11
C TYR A 76 5.41 5.16 12.80
N LEU A 77 4.64 5.95 12.07
CA LEU A 77 5.01 7.32 11.69
C LEU A 77 5.17 8.22 12.93
N ALA A 78 4.35 8.04 13.97
CA ALA A 78 4.48 8.79 15.21
C ALA A 78 5.85 8.60 15.90
N ARG A 79 6.45 7.41 15.74
CA ARG A 79 7.78 7.05 16.28
C ARG A 79 8.93 7.40 15.32
N HIS A 80 8.67 7.40 14.01
CA HIS A 80 9.66 7.60 12.96
C HIS A 80 9.56 8.98 12.30
N ARG A 81 10.05 10.00 13.01
CA ARG A 81 9.96 11.41 12.60
C ARG A 81 10.79 11.76 11.36
N GLU A 82 11.70 10.89 10.96
CA GLU A 82 12.45 10.99 9.72
C GLU A 82 11.60 10.72 8.47
N VAL A 83 10.47 10.02 8.60
CA VAL A 83 9.59 9.67 7.48
C VAL A 83 8.70 10.86 7.11
N SER A 84 8.93 11.43 5.94
CA SER A 84 8.14 12.55 5.41
C SER A 84 7.23 12.14 4.25
N ASP A 85 7.42 10.95 3.70
CA ASP A 85 6.67 10.41 2.57
C ASP A 85 6.10 9.02 2.89
N VAL A 86 4.80 8.85 2.65
CA VAL A 86 4.14 7.54 2.62
C VAL A 86 3.72 7.22 1.19
N LEU A 87 4.16 6.07 0.68
CA LEU A 87 3.76 5.54 -0.62
C LEU A 87 2.84 4.32 -0.44
N PHE A 88 1.56 4.48 -0.74
CA PHE A 88 0.63 3.38 -0.91
C PHE A 88 0.97 2.61 -2.20
N THR A 89 1.26 1.32 -2.05
CA THR A 89 1.65 0.44 -3.16
C THR A 89 1.24 -1.01 -2.89
N GLY A 90 1.82 -1.96 -3.63
CA GLY A 90 1.50 -3.38 -3.59
C GLY A 90 1.31 -3.89 -5.01
N GLY A 91 0.15 -4.46 -5.25
CA GLY A 91 -0.37 -4.71 -6.59
C GLY A 91 -0.72 -3.37 -7.24
N ASP A 92 -1.91 -2.86 -6.94
CA ASP A 92 -2.33 -1.52 -7.29
C ASP A 92 -3.36 -0.98 -6.29
N PRO A 93 -3.04 0.08 -5.52
CA PRO A 93 -3.91 0.58 -4.47
C PRO A 93 -5.21 1.21 -5.00
N LEU A 94 -5.22 1.76 -6.22
CA LEU A 94 -6.43 2.41 -6.74
C LEU A 94 -7.44 1.44 -7.34
N VAL A 95 -7.17 0.14 -7.30
CA VAL A 95 -8.17 -0.90 -7.60
C VAL A 95 -9.19 -1.02 -6.45
N MET A 96 -8.80 -0.60 -5.24
CA MET A 96 -9.70 -0.55 -4.08
C MET A 96 -10.81 0.48 -4.29
N ARG A 97 -12.00 0.20 -3.74
CA ARG A 97 -13.08 1.19 -3.64
C ARG A 97 -12.65 2.40 -2.79
N ALA A 98 -13.19 3.57 -3.11
CA ALA A 98 -12.92 4.82 -2.40
C ALA A 98 -13.22 4.71 -0.89
N SER A 99 -14.25 3.96 -0.51
CA SER A 99 -14.58 3.69 0.90
C SER A 99 -13.53 2.86 1.64
N VAL A 100 -12.78 2.02 0.93
CA VAL A 100 -11.66 1.24 1.51
C VAL A 100 -10.41 2.10 1.58
N LEU A 101 -10.09 2.84 0.51
CA LEU A 101 -9.00 3.83 0.52
C LEU A 101 -9.14 4.81 1.68
N ARG A 102 -10.36 5.29 1.91
CA ARG A 102 -10.70 6.20 3.01
C ARG A 102 -10.28 5.66 4.38
N ARG A 103 -10.48 4.36 4.65
CA ARG A 103 -10.10 3.72 5.92
C ARG A 103 -8.60 3.73 6.16
N TYR A 104 -7.79 3.81 5.10
CA TYR A 104 -6.34 3.89 5.21
C TYR A 104 -5.81 5.31 5.27
N VAL A 105 -6.43 6.24 4.53
CA VAL A 105 -5.93 7.60 4.37
C VAL A 105 -6.44 8.53 5.48
N GLU A 106 -7.71 8.44 5.87
CA GLU A 106 -8.27 9.34 6.89
C GLU A 106 -7.56 9.27 8.24
N PRO A 107 -7.15 8.09 8.75
CA PRO A 107 -6.38 8.03 9.99
C PRO A 107 -5.05 8.80 9.90
N LEU A 108 -4.35 8.75 8.76
CA LEU A 108 -3.13 9.54 8.54
C LEU A 108 -3.40 11.05 8.53
N LEU A 109 -4.50 11.47 7.90
CA LEU A 109 -4.87 12.89 7.82
C LEU A 109 -5.34 13.47 9.16
N ARG A 110 -5.93 12.64 10.02
CA ARG A 110 -6.38 13.03 11.36
C ARG A 110 -5.28 12.92 12.41
N ALA A 111 -4.23 12.14 12.14
CA ALA A 111 -3.10 12.00 13.05
C ALA A 111 -2.25 13.27 13.06
N ASP A 112 -1.81 13.68 14.25
CA ASP A 112 -0.87 14.80 14.42
C ASP A 112 0.55 14.40 14.00
N LEU A 113 0.77 14.37 12.68
CA LEU A 113 2.02 13.98 12.03
C LEU A 113 2.62 15.18 11.27
N PRO A 114 3.13 16.22 11.96
CA PRO A 114 3.58 17.47 11.32
C PRO A 114 4.79 17.32 10.38
N HIS A 115 5.46 16.17 10.44
CA HIS A 115 6.61 15.81 9.63
C HIS A 115 6.21 15.07 8.33
N LEU A 116 4.97 14.55 8.27
CA LEU A 116 4.46 13.85 7.09
C LEU A 116 4.03 14.89 6.04
N ALA A 117 4.85 15.06 5.01
CA ALA A 117 4.60 16.04 3.95
C ALA A 117 3.75 15.46 2.81
N HIS A 118 3.90 14.16 2.52
CA HIS A 118 3.34 13.57 1.31
C HIS A 118 2.69 12.21 1.54
N ILE A 119 1.46 12.07 1.03
CA ILE A 119 0.77 10.78 0.85
C ILE A 119 0.66 10.52 -0.66
N ARG A 120 1.30 9.44 -1.12
CA ARG A 120 1.48 9.13 -2.54
C ARG A 120 0.86 7.77 -2.86
N PHE A 121 0.42 7.61 -4.11
CA PHE A 121 -0.12 6.35 -4.63
C PHE A 121 0.66 5.88 -5.85
N GLY A 122 1.22 4.67 -5.77
CA GLY A 122 1.82 4.01 -6.92
C GLY A 122 0.78 3.15 -7.62
N THR A 123 0.17 3.65 -8.69
CA THR A 123 -0.94 3.00 -9.41
C THR A 123 -0.70 2.90 -10.91
N LYS A 124 -1.25 1.85 -11.52
CA LYS A 124 -1.36 1.68 -12.99
C LYS A 124 -2.80 1.75 -13.49
N ALA A 125 -3.77 1.90 -12.59
CA ALA A 125 -5.19 2.02 -12.92
C ALA A 125 -5.44 3.14 -13.94
N LEU A 126 -4.71 4.25 -13.88
CA LEU A 126 -4.82 5.33 -14.88
C LEU A 126 -4.60 4.86 -16.33
N ALA A 127 -3.66 3.93 -16.55
CA ALA A 127 -3.33 3.44 -17.88
C ALA A 127 -4.16 2.21 -18.28
N TYR A 128 -4.39 1.29 -17.35
CA TYR A 128 -5.02 -0.01 -17.63
C TYR A 128 -6.51 -0.06 -17.31
N TRP A 129 -7.02 0.89 -16.53
CA TRP A 129 -8.43 0.95 -16.11
C TRP A 129 -8.89 2.41 -15.87
N PRO A 130 -8.80 3.31 -16.85
CA PRO A 130 -9.12 4.74 -16.66
C PRO A 130 -10.57 4.98 -16.18
N ALA A 131 -11.50 4.10 -16.57
CA ALA A 131 -12.89 4.11 -16.11
C ALA A 131 -13.02 4.10 -14.57
N ARG A 132 -12.05 3.51 -13.84
CA ARG A 132 -11.98 3.54 -12.38
C ARG A 132 -12.12 4.94 -11.79
N LEU A 133 -11.58 5.95 -12.48
CA LEU A 133 -11.50 7.33 -11.99
C LEU A 133 -12.51 8.26 -12.68
N LEU A 134 -13.17 7.79 -13.74
CA LEU A 134 -14.07 8.61 -14.56
C LEU A 134 -15.54 8.22 -14.37
N THR A 135 -15.83 6.92 -14.31
CA THR A 135 -17.21 6.39 -14.44
C THR A 135 -17.57 5.36 -13.38
N ASP A 136 -16.63 4.90 -12.57
CA ASP A 136 -16.92 3.99 -11.46
C ASP A 136 -17.98 4.61 -10.52
N PRO A 137 -18.93 3.83 -9.96
CA PRO A 137 -19.91 4.33 -9.01
C PRO A 137 -19.34 5.21 -7.89
N ASP A 138 -18.09 4.97 -7.46
CA ASP A 138 -17.42 5.76 -6.42
C ASP A 138 -16.38 6.77 -6.94
N ALA A 139 -16.28 6.98 -8.25
CA ALA A 139 -15.37 7.95 -8.88
C ALA A 139 -15.86 9.40 -8.74
N ALA A 140 -17.17 9.61 -8.74
CA ALA A 140 -17.73 10.93 -8.55
C ALA A 140 -17.56 11.37 -7.09
N ALA A 141 -17.06 12.58 -6.89
CA ALA A 141 -17.21 13.31 -5.63
C ALA A 141 -18.69 13.69 -5.44
N ARG A 142 -19.57 12.69 -5.31
CA ARG A 142 -20.88 12.93 -4.69
C ARG A 142 -20.56 13.13 -3.22
N GLY A 143 -20.29 14.39 -2.87
CA GLY A 143 -20.45 14.86 -1.51
C GLY A 143 -21.84 14.41 -1.07
N SER A 144 -21.89 13.40 -0.21
CA SER A 144 -23.00 13.24 0.69
C SER A 144 -23.03 14.52 1.51
N ALA A 145 -23.96 15.40 1.16
CA ALA A 145 -24.64 16.24 2.14
C ALA A 145 -25.22 15.34 3.24
#